data_AF-A0A7X7QQV2-F1
#
_entry.id   AF-A0A7X7QQV2-F1
#
_cell.length_a   1.000
_cell.length_b   1.000
_cell.length_c   1.000
_cell.angle_alpha   90.00
_cell.angle_beta   90.00
_cell.angle_gamma   90.00
#
_symmetry.space_group_name_H-M   'P 1'
#
loop_
_entity.id
_entity.type
_entity.pdbx_description
1 polymer ?
#
loop_
_entity_poly.entity_id
_entity_poly.type
_entity_poly.pdbx_seq_one_letter_code
_entity_poly.pdbx_strand_id
1 'polypeptide(L)'
;MSAPPRDGHCGACGRVMRVPTPTSAAERAARRRQRERILLQAERQRLQIHAAPSARALYSPKVLFAVMLVFAVVGGTLVRRAKPLARARPRLPHQVALQHLDTLATALGRYRFHTGAYPATTPGLRALLNPDGMPGWNGPYINQLRPDPWGTPFHYARQADGAVQLFACGPDKRPGTPDDLRPDPAAFDPGTEWTNGWVRAIHRQPGALIMRREWAAPAAGGTP
;
A
#
# COMPACT_ATOMS: atom_id res chain seq x y z
N MET A 1 16.25 76.42 -31.81
CA MET A 1 17.50 75.67 -32.01
C MET A 1 18.65 76.64 -31.88
N SER A 2 19.28 76.70 -30.70
CA SER A 2 20.36 77.64 -30.39
C SER A 2 21.67 77.13 -31.01
N ALA A 3 22.41 77.99 -31.69
CA ALA A 3 23.69 77.67 -32.30
C ALA A 3 24.73 77.27 -31.24
N PRO A 4 25.64 76.32 -31.54
CA PRO A 4 26.67 75.91 -30.58
C PRO A 4 27.67 77.06 -30.31
N PRO A 5 28.13 77.22 -29.05
CA PRO A 5 29.14 78.21 -28.66
C PRO A 5 30.48 77.96 -29.37
N ARG A 6 31.14 79.04 -29.81
CA ARG A 6 32.33 79.01 -30.68
C ARG A 6 33.62 78.60 -29.96
N ASP A 7 33.58 78.55 -28.65
CA ASP A 7 34.70 78.39 -27.71
C ASP A 7 34.88 76.95 -27.21
N GLY A 8 34.04 76.01 -27.65
CA GLY A 8 34.21 74.58 -27.32
C GLY A 8 33.89 74.22 -25.85
N HIS A 9 33.35 75.16 -25.08
CA HIS A 9 32.87 74.94 -23.72
C HIS A 9 31.34 74.82 -23.69
N CYS A 10 30.82 73.92 -22.86
CA CYS A 10 29.39 73.81 -22.64
C CYS A 10 28.88 74.97 -21.78
N GLY A 11 28.01 75.83 -22.33
CA GLY A 11 27.47 76.99 -21.61
C GLY A 11 26.65 76.68 -20.36
N ALA A 12 26.21 75.42 -20.18
CA ALA A 12 25.45 75.01 -18.99
C ALA A 12 26.33 74.49 -17.83
N CYS A 13 27.54 73.99 -18.11
CA CYS A 13 28.36 73.32 -17.08
C CYS A 13 29.86 73.62 -17.15
N GLY A 14 30.31 74.47 -18.07
CA GLY A 14 31.71 74.90 -18.22
C GLY A 14 32.69 73.83 -18.75
N ARG A 15 32.26 72.57 -18.91
CA ARG A 15 33.13 71.48 -19.38
C ARG A 15 33.50 71.64 -20.85
N VAL A 16 34.75 71.29 -21.17
CA VAL A 16 35.29 71.27 -22.53
C VAL A 16 34.63 70.14 -23.32
N MET A 17 33.94 70.48 -24.40
CA MET A 17 33.45 69.53 -25.39
C MET A 17 34.56 69.25 -26.39
N ARG A 18 35.25 68.11 -26.26
CA ARG A 18 36.08 67.58 -27.34
C ARG A 18 35.17 66.97 -28.40
N VAL A 19 34.85 67.74 -29.43
CA VAL A 19 34.23 67.21 -30.64
C VAL A 19 35.26 66.29 -31.29
N PRO A 20 34.95 65.00 -31.53
CA PRO A 20 35.86 64.13 -32.25
C PRO A 20 36.11 64.75 -33.63
N THR A 21 37.37 65.03 -33.94
CA THR A 21 37.74 65.51 -35.27
C THR A 21 37.23 64.52 -36.32
N PRO A 22 36.74 64.98 -37.49
CA PRO A 22 36.27 64.08 -38.52
C PRO A 22 37.43 63.17 -38.95
N THR A 23 37.34 61.91 -38.54
CA THR A 23 38.35 60.88 -38.84
C THR A 23 38.58 60.80 -40.34
N SER A 24 39.86 60.70 -40.73
CA SER A 24 40.24 60.65 -42.14
C SER A 24 39.56 59.47 -42.86
N ALA A 25 39.40 59.56 -44.18
CA ALA A 25 38.81 58.46 -44.95
C ALA A 25 39.56 57.13 -44.75
N ALA A 26 40.89 57.19 -44.60
CA ALA A 26 41.75 56.05 -44.31
C ALA A 26 41.47 55.43 -42.92
N GLU A 27 41.28 56.26 -41.89
CA GLU A 27 41.00 55.79 -40.54
C GLU A 27 39.61 55.14 -40.43
N ARG A 28 38.61 55.69 -41.14
CA ARG A 28 37.28 55.07 -41.26
C ARG A 28 37.34 53.72 -41.96
N ALA A 29 38.15 53.59 -43.02
CA ALA A 29 38.36 52.31 -43.70
C ALA A 29 39.06 51.28 -42.79
N ALA A 30 40.06 51.70 -42.01
CA ALA A 30 40.74 50.83 -41.04
C ALA A 30 39.78 50.32 -39.94
N ARG A 31 38.95 51.21 -39.37
CA ARG A 31 37.93 50.83 -38.37
C ARG A 31 36.86 49.90 -38.92
N ARG A 32 36.47 50.06 -40.20
CA ARG A 32 35.54 49.13 -40.88
C ARG A 32 36.13 47.72 -40.95
N ARG A 33 37.39 47.59 -41.37
CA ARG A 33 38.11 46.30 -41.42
C ARG A 33 38.27 45.68 -40.03
N GLN A 34 38.57 46.49 -39.01
CA GLN A 34 38.70 46.01 -37.63
C GLN A 34 37.36 45.49 -37.08
N ARG A 35 36.26 46.21 -37.32
CA ARG A 35 34.92 45.75 -36.94
C ARG A 35 34.55 44.44 -37.63
N GLU A 36 34.83 44.34 -38.92
CA GLU A 36 34.56 43.12 -39.69
C GLU A 36 35.33 41.92 -39.13
N ARG A 37 36.60 42.09 -38.76
CA ARG A 37 37.37 41.04 -38.07
C ARG A 37 36.76 40.60 -36.74
N ILE A 38 36.32 41.57 -35.92
CA ILE A 38 35.68 41.29 -34.63
C ILE A 38 34.36 40.52 -34.84
N LEU A 39 33.56 40.93 -35.83
CA LEU A 39 32.29 40.27 -36.15
C LEU A 39 32.51 38.83 -36.62
N LEU A 40 33.49 38.62 -37.52
CA LEU A 40 33.85 37.28 -38.00
C LEU A 40 34.37 36.38 -36.86
N GLN A 41 35.15 36.94 -35.93
CA GLN A 41 35.60 36.20 -34.74
C GLN A 41 34.43 35.84 -33.81
N ALA A 42 33.51 36.77 -33.58
CA ALA A 42 32.33 36.55 -32.75
C ALA A 42 31.42 35.47 -33.35
N GLU A 43 31.26 35.46 -34.67
CA GLU A 43 30.45 34.44 -35.37
C GLU A 43 31.06 33.03 -35.22
N ARG A 44 32.39 32.89 -35.32
CA ARG A 44 33.07 31.62 -35.06
C ARG A 44 32.90 31.14 -33.61
N GLN A 45 33.03 32.03 -32.63
CA GLN A 45 32.84 31.68 -31.23
C GLN A 45 31.40 31.26 -30.93
N ARG A 46 30.42 31.94 -31.54
CA ARG A 46 29.01 31.61 -31.39
C ARG A 46 28.70 30.17 -31.84
N LEU A 47 29.32 29.71 -32.92
CA LEU A 47 29.16 28.34 -33.39
C LEU A 47 29.76 27.30 -32.44
N GLN A 48 30.79 27.64 -31.66
CA GLN A 48 31.38 26.73 -30.68
C GLN A 48 30.53 26.61 -29.41
N ILE A 49 29.94 27.71 -28.94
CA ILE A 49 29.07 27.69 -27.74
C ILE A 49 27.76 26.94 -28.04
N HIS A 50 27.23 27.07 -29.26
CA HIS A 50 26.03 26.37 -29.70
C HIS A 50 26.31 25.01 -30.38
N ALA A 51 27.56 24.58 -30.45
CA ALA A 51 27.88 23.24 -30.93
C ALA A 51 27.28 22.23 -29.94
N ALA A 52 26.31 21.45 -30.40
CA ALA A 52 25.73 20.40 -29.60
C ALA A 52 26.84 19.47 -29.09
N PRO A 53 26.87 19.13 -27.79
CA PRO A 53 27.85 18.19 -27.28
C PRO A 53 27.74 16.89 -28.08
N SER A 54 28.88 16.40 -28.57
CA SER A 54 28.88 15.17 -29.36
C SER A 54 28.22 14.04 -28.57
N ALA A 55 27.35 13.25 -29.22
CA ALA A 55 26.61 12.17 -28.55
C ALA A 55 27.55 11.21 -27.79
N ARG A 56 28.77 11.00 -28.28
CA ARG A 56 29.82 10.19 -27.62
C ARG A 56 30.28 10.74 -26.27
N ALA A 57 30.27 12.06 -26.06
CA ALA A 57 30.60 12.66 -24.77
C ALA A 57 29.50 12.41 -23.72
N LEU A 58 28.23 12.38 -24.16
CA LEU A 58 27.07 12.08 -23.31
C LEU A 58 27.01 10.61 -22.86
N TYR A 59 27.50 9.68 -23.69
CA TYR A 59 27.63 8.25 -23.34
C TYR A 59 28.99 7.87 -22.76
N SER A 60 29.80 8.84 -22.32
CA SER A 60 31.04 8.50 -21.64
C SER A 60 30.74 7.78 -20.31
N PRO A 61 31.49 6.72 -19.94
CA PRO A 61 31.23 5.97 -18.71
C PRO A 61 31.20 6.84 -17.45
N LYS A 62 32.00 7.92 -17.43
CA LYS A 62 32.04 8.91 -16.35
C LYS A 62 30.72 9.68 -16.21
N VAL A 63 30.13 10.11 -17.33
CA VAL A 63 28.86 10.85 -17.33
C VAL A 63 27.70 9.94 -16.91
N LEU A 64 27.66 8.70 -17.43
CA LEU A 64 26.63 7.72 -17.04
C LEU A 64 26.71 7.39 -15.54
N PHE A 65 27.91 7.18 -15.01
CA PHE A 65 28.10 6.92 -13.58
C PHE A 65 27.69 8.11 -12.72
N ALA A 66 28.03 9.34 -13.12
CA ALA A 66 27.61 10.55 -12.42
C ALA A 66 26.08 10.70 -12.39
N VAL A 67 25.40 10.44 -13.51
CA VAL A 67 23.93 10.48 -13.60
C VAL A 67 23.31 9.40 -12.71
N MET A 68 23.81 8.17 -12.76
CA MET A 68 23.33 7.07 -11.90
C MET A 68 23.51 7.40 -10.41
N LEU A 69 24.65 7.97 -10.02
CA LEU A 69 24.92 8.38 -8.64
C LEU A 69 23.91 9.43 -8.17
N VAL A 70 23.62 10.43 -9.00
CA VAL A 70 22.61 11.45 -8.69
C VAL A 70 21.24 10.82 -8.49
N PHE A 71 20.80 9.93 -9.39
CA PHE A 71 19.54 9.23 -9.23
C PHE A 71 19.49 8.34 -7.99
N ALA A 72 20.59 7.67 -7.64
CA ALA A 72 20.67 6.86 -6.43
C ALA A 72 20.55 7.72 -5.16
N VAL A 73 21.20 8.89 -5.11
CA VAL A 73 21.15 9.80 -3.97
C VAL A 73 19.77 10.46 -3.85
N VAL A 74 19.22 10.96 -4.95
CA VAL A 74 17.89 11.59 -4.97
C VAL A 74 16.80 10.56 -4.68
N GLY A 75 16.87 9.39 -5.31
CA GLY A 75 15.93 8.29 -5.08
C GLY A 75 15.99 7.79 -3.64
N GLY A 76 17.19 7.55 -3.11
CA GLY A 76 17.37 7.10 -1.72
C GLY A 76 16.90 8.11 -0.68
N THR A 77 17.10 9.41 -0.93
CA THR A 77 16.59 10.47 -0.04
C THR A 77 15.08 10.60 -0.12
N LEU A 78 14.46 10.45 -1.31
CA LEU A 78 13.00 10.44 -1.46
C LEU A 78 12.36 9.26 -0.72
N VAL A 79 12.90 8.04 -0.85
CA VAL A 79 12.37 6.86 -0.16
C VAL A 79 12.45 7.02 1.37
N ARG A 80 13.54 7.59 1.89
CA ARG A 80 13.69 7.88 3.33
C ARG A 80 12.71 8.93 3.86
N ARG A 81 12.27 9.87 3.00
CA ARG A 81 11.34 10.94 3.36
C ARG A 81 9.88 10.61 3.04
N ALA A 82 9.65 9.57 2.26
CA ALA A 82 8.31 9.07 2.00
C ALA A 82 7.71 8.57 3.31
N LYS A 83 6.75 9.33 3.86
CA LYS A 83 5.84 8.78 4.87
C LYS A 83 4.95 7.77 4.15
N PRO A 84 4.78 6.54 4.65
CA PRO A 84 3.80 5.64 4.06
C PRO A 84 2.45 6.33 4.09
N LEU A 85 1.92 6.68 2.91
CA LEU A 85 0.59 7.26 2.72
C LEU A 85 -0.53 6.23 2.99
N ALA A 86 -0.22 5.18 3.73
CA ALA A 86 -1.18 4.24 4.26
C ALA A 86 -1.87 4.84 5.50
N ARG A 87 -2.60 5.95 5.33
CA ARG A 87 -3.76 6.18 6.19
C ARG A 87 -4.78 5.13 5.77
N ALA A 88 -4.67 3.94 6.36
CA ALA A 88 -5.74 2.96 6.29
C ALA A 88 -7.02 3.69 6.67
N ARG A 89 -8.04 3.65 5.80
CA ARG A 89 -9.37 4.15 6.16
C ARG A 89 -9.72 3.56 7.53
N PRO A 90 -10.25 4.35 8.48
CA PRO A 90 -10.65 3.81 9.76
C PRO A 90 -11.63 2.67 9.49
N ARG A 91 -11.21 1.43 9.80
CA ARG A 91 -12.07 0.27 9.62
C ARG A 91 -13.26 0.46 10.55
N LEU A 92 -14.46 0.23 10.05
CA LEU A 92 -15.67 0.29 10.86
C LEU A 92 -15.53 -0.74 12.00
N PRO A 93 -15.75 -0.36 13.27
CA PRO A 93 -15.53 -1.27 14.40
C PRO A 93 -16.39 -2.53 14.25
N HIS A 94 -17.64 -2.41 13.80
CA HIS A 94 -18.50 -3.58 13.51
C HIS A 94 -17.88 -4.56 12.51
N GLN A 95 -17.24 -4.08 11.44
CA GLN A 95 -16.57 -4.95 10.47
C GLN A 95 -15.36 -5.67 11.07
N VAL A 96 -14.59 -4.98 11.92
CA VAL A 96 -13.46 -5.60 12.62
C VAL A 96 -13.94 -6.67 13.59
N ALA A 97 -15.02 -6.40 14.33
CA ALA A 97 -15.63 -7.36 15.25
C ALA A 97 -16.16 -8.60 14.52
N LEU A 98 -16.89 -8.43 13.41
CA LEU A 98 -17.37 -9.55 12.58
C LEU A 98 -16.21 -10.39 12.04
N GLN A 99 -15.16 -9.75 11.51
CA GLN A 99 -13.98 -10.47 11.03
C GLN A 99 -13.30 -11.30 12.14
N HIS A 100 -13.22 -10.76 13.35
CA HIS A 100 -12.71 -11.50 14.50
C HIS A 100 -13.62 -12.67 14.89
N LEU A 101 -14.94 -12.46 14.89
CA LEU A 101 -15.93 -13.51 15.18
C LEU A 101 -15.84 -14.65 14.16
N ASP A 102 -15.76 -14.35 12.87
CA ASP A 102 -15.64 -15.36 11.80
C ASP A 102 -14.34 -16.15 11.94
N THR A 103 -13.23 -15.46 12.27
CA THR A 103 -11.94 -16.11 12.54
C THR A 103 -12.03 -17.07 13.73
N LEU A 104 -12.70 -16.66 14.81
CA LEU A 104 -12.93 -17.51 15.99
C LEU A 104 -13.86 -18.68 15.66
N ALA A 105 -14.92 -18.47 14.88
CA ALA A 105 -15.84 -19.52 14.44
C ALA A 105 -15.13 -20.58 13.60
N THR A 106 -14.28 -20.15 12.66
CA THR A 106 -13.42 -21.03 11.86
C THR A 106 -12.45 -21.82 12.76
N ALA A 107 -11.81 -21.16 13.73
CA ALA A 107 -10.92 -21.84 14.67
C ALA A 107 -11.65 -22.89 15.52
N LEU A 108 -12.88 -22.60 15.96
CA LEU A 108 -13.74 -23.55 16.67
C LEU A 108 -14.13 -24.73 15.77
N GLY A 109 -14.44 -24.49 14.50
CA GLY A 109 -14.70 -25.54 13.52
C GLY A 109 -13.51 -26.48 13.34
N ARG A 110 -12.29 -25.92 13.24
CA ARG A 110 -11.04 -26.70 13.17
C ARG A 110 -10.76 -27.48 14.45
N TYR A 111 -11.01 -26.87 15.62
CA TYR A 111 -10.91 -27.57 16.90
C TYR A 111 -11.83 -28.78 16.92
N ARG A 112 -13.12 -28.59 16.62
CA ARG A 112 -14.11 -29.67 16.55
C ARG A 112 -13.72 -30.75 15.54
N PHE A 113 -13.15 -30.37 14.40
CA PHE A 113 -12.70 -31.32 13.39
C PHE A 113 -11.62 -32.27 13.94
N HIS A 114 -10.67 -31.76 14.73
CA HIS A 114 -9.57 -32.57 15.29
C HIS A 114 -9.94 -33.32 16.57
N THR A 115 -10.74 -32.71 17.46
CA THR A 115 -11.06 -33.28 18.79
C THR A 115 -12.43 -33.95 18.85
N GLY A 116 -13.25 -33.80 17.81
CA GLY A 116 -14.62 -34.32 17.70
C GLY A 116 -15.70 -33.45 18.36
N ALA A 117 -15.34 -32.47 19.19
CA ALA A 117 -16.30 -31.64 19.91
C ALA A 117 -15.80 -30.19 20.05
N TYR A 118 -16.72 -29.24 20.25
CA TYR A 118 -16.33 -27.88 20.62
C TYR A 118 -15.81 -27.82 22.07
N PRO A 119 -14.94 -26.84 22.40
CA PRO A 119 -14.45 -26.64 23.76
C PRO A 119 -15.59 -26.50 24.78
N ALA A 120 -15.36 -26.95 26.02
CA ALA A 120 -16.28 -26.67 27.12
C ALA A 120 -16.36 -25.16 27.40
N THR A 121 -17.46 -24.69 27.99
CA THR A 121 -17.66 -23.27 28.36
C THR A 121 -16.53 -22.74 29.25
N THR A 122 -15.99 -23.60 30.11
CA THR A 122 -14.74 -23.38 30.86
C THR A 122 -13.79 -24.51 30.45
N PRO A 123 -12.63 -24.25 29.81
CA PRO A 123 -11.93 -22.95 29.66
C PRO A 123 -12.36 -22.06 28.46
N GLY A 124 -13.34 -22.47 27.66
CA GLY A 124 -13.94 -21.65 26.60
C GLY A 124 -12.98 -21.38 25.43
N LEU A 125 -12.97 -20.14 24.93
CA LEU A 125 -12.11 -19.71 23.81
C LEU A 125 -10.61 -19.87 24.08
N ARG A 126 -10.20 -19.96 25.35
CA ARG A 126 -8.78 -20.19 25.72
C ARG A 126 -8.29 -21.58 25.30
N ALA A 127 -9.19 -22.55 25.16
CA ALA A 127 -8.88 -23.89 24.66
C ALA A 127 -8.33 -23.88 23.22
N LEU A 128 -8.59 -22.81 22.46
CA LEU A 128 -8.06 -22.65 21.11
C LEU A 128 -6.56 -22.34 21.10
N LEU A 129 -6.03 -21.77 22.19
CA LEU A 129 -4.61 -21.49 22.40
C LEU A 129 -3.90 -22.64 23.09
N ASN A 130 -4.46 -23.12 24.20
CA ASN A 130 -3.92 -24.22 25.00
C ASN A 130 -5.08 -25.07 25.53
N PRO A 131 -5.22 -26.32 25.09
CA PRO A 131 -6.43 -27.12 25.29
C PRO A 131 -6.42 -27.97 26.58
N ASP A 132 -5.60 -27.67 27.58
CA ASP A 132 -5.50 -28.41 28.87
C ASP A 132 -5.53 -29.94 28.71
N GLY A 133 -4.67 -30.48 27.84
CA GLY A 133 -4.50 -31.93 27.67
C GLY A 133 -5.53 -32.63 26.78
N MET A 134 -6.32 -31.89 25.98
CA MET A 134 -7.28 -32.51 25.06
C MET A 134 -6.59 -33.45 24.03
N PRO A 135 -6.95 -34.74 23.98
CA PRO A 135 -6.40 -35.67 23.00
C PRO A 135 -6.85 -35.31 21.59
N GLY A 136 -5.97 -35.52 20.61
CA GLY A 136 -6.23 -35.20 19.20
C GLY A 136 -6.14 -33.72 18.84
N TRP A 137 -5.78 -32.84 19.79
CA TRP A 137 -5.55 -31.43 19.48
C TRP A 137 -4.28 -31.24 18.62
N ASN A 138 -4.42 -30.44 17.56
CA ASN A 138 -3.38 -30.17 16.57
C ASN A 138 -3.19 -28.64 16.37
N GLY A 139 -3.53 -27.87 17.41
CA GLY A 139 -3.44 -26.40 17.43
C GLY A 139 -2.06 -25.90 17.91
N PRO A 140 -1.87 -24.57 18.09
CA PRO A 140 -2.88 -23.53 18.35
C PRO A 140 -3.67 -23.10 17.10
N TYR A 141 -4.98 -22.88 17.26
CA TYR A 141 -5.87 -22.47 16.17
C TYR A 141 -5.97 -20.94 16.00
N ILE A 142 -5.59 -20.20 17.04
CA ILE A 142 -5.47 -18.75 17.06
C ILE A 142 -4.13 -18.35 17.68
N ASN A 143 -3.58 -17.22 17.28
CA ASN A 143 -2.30 -16.74 17.83
C ASN A 143 -2.46 -16.02 19.17
N GLN A 144 -3.55 -15.27 19.31
CA GLN A 144 -3.87 -14.51 20.52
C GLN A 144 -5.38 -14.29 20.57
N LEU A 145 -5.94 -14.28 21.78
CA LEU A 145 -7.32 -13.89 21.99
C LEU A 145 -7.35 -12.38 22.25
N ARG A 146 -7.79 -11.62 21.24
CA ARG A 146 -7.96 -10.17 21.34
C ARG A 146 -9.40 -9.84 21.75
N PRO A 147 -9.66 -8.81 22.57
CA PRO A 147 -11.02 -8.31 22.77
C PRO A 147 -11.59 -7.72 21.49
N ASP A 148 -12.89 -7.45 21.51
CA ASP A 148 -13.58 -6.72 20.45
C ASP A 148 -13.06 -5.26 20.35
N PRO A 149 -13.47 -4.50 19.31
CA PRO A 149 -13.07 -3.10 19.14
C PRO A 149 -13.51 -2.15 20.26
N TRP A 150 -14.45 -2.55 21.10
CA TRP A 150 -14.97 -1.79 22.25
C TRP A 150 -14.31 -2.19 23.58
N GLY A 151 -13.39 -3.17 23.54
CA GLY A 151 -12.61 -3.66 24.68
C GLY A 151 -13.30 -4.77 25.47
N THR A 152 -14.42 -5.30 24.98
CA THR A 152 -15.18 -6.39 25.63
C THR A 152 -14.67 -7.74 25.12
N PRO A 153 -14.45 -8.74 25.99
CA PRO A 153 -14.10 -10.09 25.53
C PRO A 153 -15.29 -10.74 24.80
N PHE A 154 -15.00 -11.57 23.81
CA PHE A 154 -16.04 -12.35 23.12
C PHE A 154 -16.71 -13.35 24.05
N HIS A 155 -18.03 -13.46 23.95
CA HIS A 155 -18.82 -14.39 24.73
C HIS A 155 -18.92 -15.73 24.01
N TYR A 156 -18.62 -16.82 24.73
CA TYR A 156 -18.71 -18.18 24.23
C TYR A 156 -19.45 -19.06 25.23
N ALA A 157 -20.46 -19.79 24.75
CA ALA A 157 -21.15 -20.80 25.54
C ALA A 157 -21.45 -22.03 24.67
N ARG A 158 -21.17 -23.22 25.20
CA ARG A 158 -21.58 -24.48 24.59
C ARG A 158 -22.89 -24.96 25.24
N GLN A 159 -23.88 -25.26 24.41
CA GLN A 159 -25.16 -25.81 24.83
C GLN A 159 -25.11 -27.34 24.94
N ALA A 160 -26.10 -27.93 25.61
CA ALA A 160 -26.18 -29.37 25.85
C ALA A 160 -26.41 -30.20 24.57
N ASP A 161 -27.07 -29.61 23.57
CA ASP A 161 -27.31 -30.18 22.24
C ASP A 161 -26.06 -30.17 21.34
N GLY A 162 -24.96 -29.57 21.81
CA GLY A 162 -23.71 -29.41 21.06
C GLY A 162 -23.66 -28.13 20.21
N ALA A 163 -24.72 -27.33 20.18
CA ALA A 163 -24.70 -26.01 19.56
C ALA A 163 -23.80 -25.06 20.36
N VAL A 164 -23.15 -24.14 19.65
CA VAL A 164 -22.29 -23.12 20.26
C VAL A 164 -22.89 -21.75 20.03
N GLN A 165 -22.85 -20.92 21.07
CA GLN A 165 -23.17 -19.50 20.98
C GLN A 165 -21.86 -18.73 21.07
N LEU A 166 -21.57 -17.96 20.02
CA LEU A 166 -20.43 -17.05 19.94
C LEU A 166 -20.94 -15.69 19.49
N PHE A 167 -20.70 -14.65 20.27
CA PHE A 167 -21.11 -13.29 19.94
C PHE A 167 -20.23 -12.23 20.60
N ALA A 168 -20.30 -11.00 20.08
CA ALA A 168 -19.73 -9.81 20.69
C ALA A 168 -20.86 -8.90 21.15
N CYS A 169 -20.74 -8.32 22.36
CA CYS A 169 -21.77 -7.42 22.91
C CYS A 169 -21.90 -6.10 22.16
N GLY A 170 -20.91 -5.76 21.31
CA GLY A 170 -20.96 -4.51 20.57
C GLY A 170 -20.71 -3.27 21.45
N PRO A 171 -21.04 -2.08 20.93
CA PRO A 171 -20.88 -0.78 21.58
C PRO A 171 -21.46 -0.67 23.00
N ASP A 172 -22.61 -1.29 23.26
CA ASP A 172 -23.32 -1.16 24.53
C ASP A 172 -22.74 -2.02 25.68
N LYS A 173 -21.87 -2.97 25.34
CA LYS A 173 -21.21 -3.92 26.25
C LYS A 173 -22.17 -4.79 27.07
N ARG A 174 -23.42 -4.97 26.61
CA ARG A 174 -24.44 -5.75 27.32
C ARG A 174 -24.86 -6.94 26.45
N PRO A 175 -24.75 -8.18 26.96
CA PRO A 175 -25.21 -9.34 26.21
C PRO A 175 -26.75 -9.35 26.11
N GLY A 176 -27.26 -9.86 25.00
CA GLY A 176 -28.70 -10.04 24.75
C GLY A 176 -29.39 -8.83 24.16
N THR A 177 -28.65 -7.86 23.62
CA THR A 177 -29.22 -6.67 22.97
C THR A 177 -29.23 -6.83 21.44
N PRO A 178 -30.01 -6.02 20.71
CA PRO A 178 -30.04 -6.07 19.24
C PRO A 178 -28.72 -5.70 18.56
N ASP A 179 -27.77 -5.12 19.31
CA ASP A 179 -26.45 -4.69 18.83
C ASP A 179 -25.41 -5.84 18.87
N ASP A 180 -25.79 -6.98 19.47
CA ASP A 180 -24.96 -8.18 19.53
C ASP A 180 -24.59 -8.67 18.12
N LEU A 181 -23.29 -8.75 17.85
CA LEU A 181 -22.77 -9.26 16.59
C LEU A 181 -22.50 -10.76 16.70
N ARG A 182 -22.92 -11.50 15.67
CA ARG A 182 -22.72 -12.95 15.54
C ARG A 182 -21.92 -13.27 14.27
N PRO A 183 -21.08 -14.30 14.27
CA PRO A 183 -20.39 -14.76 13.06
C PRO A 183 -21.38 -15.33 12.05
N ASP A 184 -20.91 -15.48 10.80
CA ASP A 184 -21.63 -16.28 9.80
C ASP A 184 -21.77 -17.74 10.30
N PRO A 185 -22.99 -18.32 10.34
CA PRO A 185 -23.17 -19.74 10.67
C PRO A 185 -22.31 -20.69 9.83
N ALA A 186 -22.02 -20.34 8.57
CA ALA A 186 -21.15 -21.13 7.70
C ALA A 186 -19.68 -21.16 8.17
N ALA A 187 -19.22 -20.13 8.89
CA ALA A 187 -17.84 -20.03 9.36
C ALA A 187 -17.48 -21.13 10.39
N PHE A 188 -18.46 -21.77 11.03
CA PHE A 188 -18.24 -22.90 11.94
C PHE A 188 -17.92 -24.22 11.22
N ASP A 189 -18.19 -24.30 9.92
CA ASP A 189 -17.84 -25.43 9.07
C ASP A 189 -16.84 -24.96 8.00
N PRO A 190 -15.55 -24.81 8.35
CA PRO A 190 -14.52 -24.29 7.44
C PRO A 190 -14.16 -25.29 6.32
N GLY A 191 -14.94 -26.34 6.15
CA GLY A 191 -14.68 -27.44 5.23
C GLY A 191 -13.31 -28.08 5.47
N THR A 192 -12.79 -28.69 4.42
CA THR A 192 -11.50 -29.40 4.43
C THR A 192 -10.46 -28.74 3.51
N GLU A 193 -10.76 -27.57 2.97
CA GLU A 193 -9.88 -26.84 2.04
C GLU A 193 -8.52 -26.48 2.67
N TRP A 194 -8.50 -26.14 3.95
CA TRP A 194 -7.29 -25.87 4.73
C TRP A 194 -6.46 -27.13 5.06
N THR A 195 -6.95 -28.33 4.75
CA THR A 195 -6.23 -29.59 4.98
C THR A 195 -5.45 -30.07 3.75
N ASN A 196 -5.26 -29.27 2.70
CA ASN A 196 -4.59 -29.73 1.47
C ASN A 196 -5.22 -30.99 0.82
N GLY A 197 -6.52 -31.22 1.01
CA GLY A 197 -7.26 -32.20 0.22
C GLY A 197 -7.21 -33.66 0.67
N TRP A 198 -6.87 -33.97 1.93
CA TRP A 198 -6.96 -35.35 2.48
C TRP A 198 -8.38 -35.93 2.50
N VAL A 199 -9.40 -35.15 2.15
CA VAL A 199 -10.79 -35.61 1.94
C VAL A 199 -11.28 -35.18 0.55
N ARG A 200 -11.55 -36.17 -0.32
CA ARG A 200 -12.01 -35.95 -1.71
C ARG A 200 -13.32 -35.14 -1.73
N ALA A 201 -13.47 -34.24 -2.71
CA ALA A 201 -14.66 -33.40 -2.89
C ALA A 201 -15.99 -34.16 -2.92
N ILE A 202 -15.97 -35.41 -3.38
CA ILE A 202 -17.14 -36.30 -3.45
C ILE A 202 -17.73 -36.64 -2.07
N HIS A 203 -16.96 -36.51 -0.99
CA HIS A 203 -17.44 -36.71 0.39
C HIS A 203 -17.93 -35.40 1.05
N ARG A 204 -17.86 -34.26 0.35
CA ARG A 204 -18.25 -32.93 0.83
C ARG A 204 -19.71 -32.58 0.50
N GLN A 205 -20.67 -33.49 0.66
CA GLN A 205 -22.07 -33.14 0.38
C GLN A 205 -22.59 -32.14 1.45
N PRO A 206 -22.91 -30.89 1.09
CA PRO A 206 -23.64 -30.02 2.00
C PRO A 206 -25.08 -30.55 2.05
N GLY A 207 -25.50 -31.04 3.22
CA GLY A 207 -26.90 -31.42 3.47
C GLY A 207 -27.28 -32.89 3.33
N ALA A 208 -26.34 -33.83 3.20
CA ALA A 208 -26.68 -35.26 3.19
C ALA A 208 -26.86 -35.82 4.62
N LEU A 209 -28.11 -35.99 5.06
CA LEU A 209 -28.45 -36.86 6.19
C LEU A 209 -28.08 -38.30 5.82
N ILE A 210 -27.09 -38.87 6.52
CA ILE A 210 -26.81 -40.31 6.45
C ILE A 210 -27.97 -41.04 7.14
N MET A 211 -28.98 -41.46 6.37
CA MET A 211 -29.95 -42.44 6.84
C MET A 211 -29.21 -43.78 7.03
N ARG A 212 -29.23 -44.33 8.24
CA ARG A 212 -28.67 -45.67 8.50
C ARG A 212 -29.45 -46.72 7.71
N ARG A 213 -28.74 -47.74 7.21
CA ARG A 213 -29.32 -48.88 6.45
C ARG A 213 -30.42 -49.63 7.21
N GLU A 214 -30.48 -49.49 8.52
CA GLU A 214 -31.51 -50.09 9.37
C GLU A 214 -32.92 -49.47 9.24
N TRP A 215 -33.07 -48.36 8.51
CA TRP A 215 -34.37 -47.75 8.19
C TRP A 215 -34.81 -47.90 6.73
N ALA A 216 -34.19 -48.81 5.97
CA ALA A 216 -34.79 -49.27 4.72
C ALA A 216 -36.09 -50.01 5.07
N ALA A 217 -37.24 -49.41 4.74
CA ALA A 217 -38.53 -50.10 4.81
C ALA A 217 -38.42 -51.44 4.07
N PRO A 218 -38.93 -52.56 4.62
CA PRO A 218 -38.95 -53.80 3.90
C PRO A 218 -39.81 -53.60 2.65
N ALA A 219 -39.22 -53.85 1.47
CA ALA A 219 -39.99 -54.00 0.25
C ALA A 219 -41.01 -55.11 0.51
N ALA A 220 -42.28 -54.72 0.56
CA ALA A 220 -43.40 -55.59 0.85
C ALA A 220 -43.35 -56.83 -0.06
N GLY A 221 -43.50 -58.00 0.57
CA GLY A 221 -43.59 -59.27 -0.11
C GLY A 221 -44.75 -59.30 -1.11
N GLY A 222 -44.47 -59.85 -2.28
CA GLY A 222 -45.47 -60.34 -3.22
C GLY A 222 -45.10 -61.77 -3.60
N THR A 223 -45.65 -62.72 -2.86
CA THR A 223 -45.87 -64.13 -3.22
C THR A 223 -47.28 -64.48 -2.72
N PRO A 224 -47.98 -65.51 -3.25
CA PRO A 224 -47.50 -66.80 -3.75
C PRO A 224 -47.13 -66.85 -5.23
#